data_AF-A0A7X7ME32-F1
#
_entry.id   AF-A0A7X7ME32-F1
#
_cell.length_a   1.000
_cell.length_b   1.000
_cell.length_c   1.000
_cell.angle_alpha   90.00
_cell.angle_beta   90.00
_cell.angle_gamma   90.00
#
_symmetry.space_group_name_H-M   'P 1'
#
loop_
_entity.id
_entity.type
_entity.pdbx_description
1 polymer ?
#
loop_
_entity_poly.entity_id
_entity_poly.type
_entity_poly.pdbx_seq_one_letter_code
_entity_poly.pdbx_strand_id
1 'polypeptide(L)'
;MKSFCEPTREIPVLDEVDVLVVGAGPAGCGAALAAARQGMKTLLVEQFNFRVGTAAAVAVQDGVRPRDVDVSKVQERLRAAGVTLA
;
A
#
# COMPACT_ATOMS: atom_id res chain seq x y z
N MET A 1 -14.25 26.40 7.38
CA MET A 1 -13.11 25.47 7.29
C MET A 1 -12.87 24.92 8.69
N LYS A 2 -12.83 23.60 8.89
CA LYS A 2 -12.53 23.01 10.20
C LYS A 2 -11.01 22.85 10.33
N SER A 3 -10.43 23.26 11.46
CA SER A 3 -9.02 23.08 11.78
C SER A 3 -8.88 22.29 13.08
N PHE A 4 -7.83 21.50 13.18
CA PHE A 4 -7.45 20.78 14.39
C PHE A 4 -6.01 21.17 14.75
N CYS A 5 -5.75 21.43 16.03
CA CYS A 5 -4.40 21.68 16.53
C CYS A 5 -3.85 20.36 17.08
N GLU A 6 -2.87 19.77 16.39
CA GLU A 6 -2.19 18.58 16.90
C GLU A 6 -1.14 18.97 17.96
N PRO A 7 -1.02 18.21 19.08
CA PRO A 7 0.01 18.48 20.09
C PRO A 7 1.43 18.35 19.54
N THR A 8 2.32 19.29 19.91
CA THR A 8 3.75 19.19 19.60
C THR A 8 4.38 18.02 20.33
N ARG A 9 5.12 17.18 19.61
CA ARG A 9 5.92 16.08 20.17
C ARG A 9 7.20 15.89 19.35
N GLU A 10 8.26 15.47 20.03
CA GLU A 10 9.45 14.93 19.38
C GLU A 10 9.17 13.47 19.01
N ILE A 11 9.41 13.13 17.75
CA ILE A 11 9.20 11.77 17.23
C ILE A 11 10.58 11.20 16.88
N PRO A 12 10.95 10.02 17.39
CA PRO A 12 12.21 9.40 17.03
C PRO A 12 12.24 9.06 15.54
N VAL A 13 13.37 9.32 14.89
CA VAL A 13 13.62 8.90 13.51
C VAL A 13 13.83 7.40 13.50
N LEU A 14 13.00 6.68 12.73
CA LEU A 14 13.08 5.22 12.60
C LEU A 14 14.22 4.78 11.68
N ASP A 15 14.36 5.45 10.52
CA ASP A 15 15.40 5.18 9.53
C ASP A 15 15.59 6.39 8.61
N GLU A 16 16.78 6.52 8.03
CA GLU A 16 17.14 7.53 7.03
C GLU A 16 17.42 6.83 5.70
N VAL A 17 16.66 7.17 4.66
CA VAL A 17 16.66 6.48 3.36
C VAL A 17 16.71 7.51 2.23
N ASP A 18 17.27 7.11 1.08
CA ASP A 18 17.26 7.96 -0.12
C ASP A 18 15.86 8.05 -0.73
N VAL A 19 15.11 6.94 -0.66
CA VAL A 19 13.75 6.83 -1.20
C VAL A 19 12.84 6.06 -0.24
N LEU A 20 11.75 6.70 0.21
CA LEU A 20 10.64 6.06 0.91
C LEU A 20 9.45 5.88 -0.05
N VAL A 21 9.00 4.64 -0.23
CA VAL A 21 7.80 4.30 -0.99
C VAL A 21 6.69 3.87 -0.02
N VAL A 22 5.55 4.55 -0.09
CA VAL A 22 4.36 4.25 0.72
C VAL A 22 3.31 3.57 -0.16
N GLY A 23 2.96 2.33 0.19
CA GLY A 23 2.02 1.48 -0.53
C GLY A 23 2.73 0.43 -1.39
N ALA A 24 2.53 -0.84 -1.10
CA ALA A 24 3.07 -1.99 -1.84
C ALA A 24 2.09 -2.48 -2.91
N GLY A 25 1.41 -1.57 -3.61
CA GLY A 25 0.67 -1.92 -4.83
C GLY A 25 1.63 -2.20 -6.00
N PRO A 26 1.12 -2.58 -7.20
CA PRO A 26 1.94 -2.78 -8.38
C PRO A 26 2.84 -1.57 -8.71
N ALA A 27 2.28 -0.36 -8.58
CA ALA A 27 3.03 0.88 -8.80
C ALA A 27 4.14 1.09 -7.75
N GLY A 28 3.84 0.91 -6.45
CA GLY A 28 4.82 1.12 -5.39
C GLY A 28 5.92 0.06 -5.37
N CYS A 29 5.59 -1.22 -5.60
CA CYS A 29 6.58 -2.27 -5.81
C CYS A 29 7.47 -1.98 -7.02
N GLY A 30 6.89 -1.51 -8.14
CA GLY A 30 7.64 -1.08 -9.31
C GLY A 30 8.58 0.10 -9.03
N ALA A 31 8.10 1.11 -8.30
CA ALA A 31 8.89 2.27 -7.91
C ALA A 31 10.04 1.89 -6.97
N ALA A 32 9.77 1.08 -5.95
CA ALA A 32 10.78 0.60 -5.01
C ALA A 32 11.86 -0.23 -5.72
N LEU A 33 11.47 -1.12 -6.64
CA LEU A 33 12.41 -1.91 -7.41
C LEU A 33 13.26 -1.05 -8.35
N ALA A 34 12.66 -0.03 -8.98
CA ALA A 34 13.38 0.90 -9.83
C ALA A 34 14.42 1.71 -9.03
N ALA A 35 14.05 2.25 -7.87
CA ALA A 35 14.97 2.98 -6.98
C ALA A 35 16.12 2.08 -6.48
N ALA A 36 15.80 0.87 -6.01
CA ALA A 36 16.80 -0.09 -5.56
C ALA A 36 17.78 -0.47 -6.69
N ARG A 37 17.31 -0.61 -7.93
CA ARG A 37 18.17 -0.88 -9.11
C ARG A 37 19.14 0.25 -9.43
N GLN A 38 18.85 1.48 -9.01
CA GLN A 38 19.76 2.62 -9.12
C GLN A 38 20.74 2.72 -7.95
N GLY A 39 20.76 1.73 -7.04
CA GLY A 39 21.69 1.70 -5.89
C GLY A 39 21.25 2.54 -4.69
N MET A 40 20.01 3.04 -4.68
CA MET A 40 19.48 3.87 -3.59
C MET A 40 19.08 3.02 -2.38
N LYS A 41 19.37 3.50 -1.16
CA LYS A 41 18.81 2.94 0.09
C LYS A 41 17.31 3.20 0.08
N THR A 42 16.54 2.17 -0.26
CA THR A 42 15.10 2.27 -0.51
C THR A 42 14.31 1.54 0.58
N LEU A 43 13.31 2.20 1.16
CA LEU A 43 12.37 1.61 2.11
C LEU A 43 10.96 1.58 1.50
N LEU A 44 10.33 0.41 1.48
CA LEU A 44 8.95 0.21 1.06
C LEU A 44 8.09 -0.13 2.28
N VAL A 45 7.08 0.68 2.56
CA VAL A 45 6.13 0.47 3.66
C VAL A 45 4.73 0.22 3.13
N GLU A 46 3.97 -0.63 3.80
CA GLU A 46 2.59 -0.98 3.46
C GLU A 46 1.81 -1.22 4.75
N GLN A 47 0.56 -0.74 4.79
CA GLN A 47 -0.30 -0.86 5.96
C GLN A 47 -1.03 -2.21 6.03
N PHE A 48 -1.25 -2.86 4.90
CA PHE A 48 -1.96 -4.14 4.80
C PHE A 48 -1.03 -5.32 4.55
N ASN A 49 -1.43 -6.52 4.98
CA ASN A 49 -0.68 -7.75 4.74
C ASN A 49 -0.68 -8.23 3.26
N PHE A 50 -1.16 -7.39 2.32
CA PHE A 50 -1.33 -7.73 0.90
C PHE A 50 -0.44 -6.85 0.00
N ARG A 51 0.77 -7.35 -0.31
CA ARG A 51 1.84 -6.63 -1.04
C ARG A 51 1.64 -6.48 -2.56
N VAL A 52 0.44 -6.70 -3.09
CA VAL A 52 0.15 -6.66 -4.55
C VAL A 52 -1.19 -5.96 -4.85
N GLY A 53 -1.84 -5.38 -3.83
CA GLY A 53 -3.17 -4.77 -3.94
C GLY A 53 -4.33 -5.76 -3.75
N THR A 54 -5.51 -5.24 -3.40
CA THR A 54 -6.66 -6.04 -2.96
C THR A 54 -7.15 -7.02 -4.01
N ALA A 55 -7.21 -6.62 -5.28
CA ALA A 55 -7.68 -7.48 -6.37
C ALA A 55 -6.75 -8.69 -6.61
N ALA A 56 -5.43 -8.45 -6.63
CA ALA A 56 -4.45 -9.52 -6.78
C ALA A 56 -4.45 -10.47 -5.57
N ALA A 57 -4.64 -9.93 -4.36
CA ALA A 57 -4.76 -10.73 -3.15
C ALA A 57 -5.99 -11.64 -3.16
N VAL A 58 -7.15 -11.13 -3.59
CA VAL A 58 -8.38 -11.94 -3.75
C VAL A 58 -8.17 -13.02 -4.81
N ALA A 59 -7.54 -12.70 -5.95
CA ALA A 59 -7.24 -13.67 -7.00
C ALA A 59 -6.43 -14.86 -6.49
N VAL A 60 -5.33 -14.58 -5.78
CA VAL A 60 -4.44 -15.62 -5.23
C VAL A 60 -5.16 -16.46 -4.19
N GLN A 61 -5.96 -15.85 -3.31
CA GLN A 61 -6.67 -16.57 -2.25
C GLN A 61 -7.81 -17.44 -2.77
N ASP A 62 -8.53 -16.97 -3.79
CA ASP A 62 -9.61 -17.73 -4.42
C ASP A 62 -9.09 -18.73 -5.47
N GLY A 63 -7.79 -18.72 -5.77
CA GLY A 63 -7.20 -19.60 -6.79
C GLY A 63 -7.66 -19.29 -8.21
N VAL A 64 -8.10 -18.07 -8.47
CA VAL A 64 -8.64 -17.62 -9.76
C VAL A 64 -7.65 -16.71 -10.49
N ARG A 65 -7.79 -16.60 -11.81
CA ARG A 65 -7.01 -15.64 -12.58
C ARG A 65 -7.52 -14.22 -12.26
N PRO A 66 -6.68 -13.17 -12.35
CA PRO A 66 -7.11 -11.79 -12.07
C PRO A 66 -8.36 -11.33 -12.83
N ARG A 67 -8.58 -11.84 -14.05
CA ARG A 67 -9.77 -11.52 -14.86
C ARG A 67 -11.07 -12.17 -14.36
N ASP A 68 -10.95 -13.24 -13.58
CA ASP A 68 -12.07 -14.06 -13.08
C ASP A 68 -12.37 -13.73 -11.60
N VAL A 69 -11.77 -12.66 -11.05
CA VAL A 69 -11.98 -12.21 -9.67
C VAL A 69 -13.38 -11.64 -9.50
N ASP A 70 -14.06 -12.07 -8.44
CA ASP A 70 -15.31 -11.44 -8.01
C ASP A 70 -15.05 -10.03 -7.46
N VAL A 71 -15.52 -9.04 -8.21
CA VAL A 71 -15.40 -7.62 -7.87
C VAL A 71 -16.07 -7.30 -6.53
N SER A 72 -17.14 -8.01 -6.18
CA SER A 72 -17.89 -7.77 -4.92
C SER A 72 -17.00 -8.03 -3.71
N LYS A 73 -16.24 -9.14 -3.71
CA LYS A 73 -15.26 -9.46 -2.66
C LYS A 73 -14.14 -8.42 -2.57
N VAL A 74 -13.67 -7.92 -3.71
CA VAL A 74 -12.65 -6.86 -3.75
C VAL A 74 -13.21 -5.58 -3.12
N GLN A 75 -14.43 -5.19 -3.50
CA GLN A 75 -15.09 -4.00 -2.95
C GLN A 75 -15.37 -4.13 -1.45
N GLU A 76 -15.85 -5.28 -0.99
CA GLU A 76 -16.06 -5.56 0.43
C GLU A 76 -14.78 -5.39 1.24
N ARG A 77 -13.66 -5.92 0.74
CA ARG A 77 -12.37 -5.75 1.41
C ARG A 77 -11.86 -4.32 1.40
N LEU A 78 -12.05 -3.60 0.30
CA LEU A 78 -11.71 -2.18 0.24
C LEU A 78 -12.54 -1.38 1.25
N ARG A 79 -13.85 -1.65 1.35
CA ARG A 79 -14.72 -1.02 2.37
C ARG A 79 -14.30 -1.39 3.80
N ALA A 80 -13.98 -2.66 4.05
CA ALA A 80 -13.49 -3.12 5.36
C ALA A 80 -12.15 -2.48 5.75
N ALA A 81 -11.34 -2.13 4.76
CA ALA A 81 -10.11 -1.36 4.90
C ALA A 81 -10.34 0.16 5.07
N GLY A 82 -11.59 0.62 5.14
CA GLY A 82 -11.95 2.03 5.29
C GLY A 82 -11.91 2.84 3.99
N VAL A 83 -11.79 2.19 2.83
CA VAL A 83 -11.80 2.87 1.52
C VAL A 83 -13.24 3.18 1.12
N THR A 84 -13.54 4.47 0.92
CA THR A 84 -14.80 4.91 0.31
C THR A 84 -14.77 4.59 -1.18
N LEU A 85 -15.74 3.81 -1.65
CA LEU A 85 -15.96 3.51 -3.05
C LEU A 85 -17.14 4.36 -3.54
N ALA A 86 -16.93 5.13 -4.61
CA ALA A 86 -17.95 5.93 -5.28
C ALA A 86 -18.50 5.20 -6.51
#